data_AF-A0A7J6LSU3-F1
#
_entry.id   AF-A0A7J6LSU3-F1
#
_cell.length_a   1.000
_cell.length_b   1.000
_cell.length_c   1.000
_cell.angle_alpha   90.00
_cell.angle_beta   90.00
_cell.angle_gamma   90.00
#
_symmetry.space_group_name_H-M   'P 1'
#
loop_
_entity.id
_entity.type
_entity.pdbx_description
1 polymer ?
#
loop_
_entity_poly.entity_id
_entity_poly.type
_entity_poly.pdbx_seq_one_letter_code
_entity_poly.pdbx_strand_id
1 'polypeptide(L)'
;MANHFGRNREITTKTGLTSNLRHSYSVHNLTDMDDYYPRAYDLSDPQDVGDFILEYKLTKCMSILRQFLHNVTSYSDASTLTYGPRIVDTALRVCERLQRDINDVIDSELVSFGHGNISRAEWELLRYVSLNDPQECVDDGEGTLPQSLLTTDLQPLGADSESIDEADEDQREATSSSIRGSAADVASCARYVSASHYREKPLGRWTIAEAQRVLTHSYSSSTQAAHVDGFSNAWIMKPGGKSRGRGIQMMRCLHEILSRCGCSDDGDGSAAAADIEQWVVQKYIERPLLIMGYKFDVRVWVLVTDWNPLSVWIWQRPYIRFASEKYDATLRCDDKFVHMVNNSIVKDHPEFHLSSEEIEGSDGFMWFLHDFQRHLHSACCTNEAHSTPWLQPTGLDCGEEGDSPEGADRRDGVASSSQPCIDIWSDHLQPQIEEIIVSSLWCVFDNIEQRKGSCELLGYDFMISDDPMRDESSSRPYLVLHLPSKTNGTQ
;
A
#
# COMPACT_ATOMS: atom_id res chain seq x y z
N MET A 1 41.74 5.59 -1.92
CA MET A 1 40.53 4.76 -2.12
C MET A 1 39.44 5.35 -1.24
N ALA A 2 38.27 5.66 -1.80
CA ALA A 2 37.15 6.22 -1.04
C ALA A 2 36.01 5.20 -0.95
N ASN A 3 35.33 5.13 0.20
CA ASN A 3 34.19 4.24 0.42
C ASN A 3 32.84 4.93 0.11
N HIS A 4 32.84 5.88 -0.81
CA HIS A 4 31.66 6.59 -1.29
C HIS A 4 31.90 7.24 -2.64
N PHE A 5 30.86 7.37 -3.45
CA PHE A 5 30.87 8.20 -4.66
C PHE A 5 30.54 9.66 -4.34
N GLY A 6 30.85 10.57 -5.28
CA GLY A 6 30.36 11.95 -5.18
C GLY A 6 28.86 11.99 -5.47
N ARG A 7 28.15 12.96 -4.88
CA ARG A 7 26.68 13.08 -4.98
C ARG A 7 25.90 11.81 -4.58
N ASN A 8 26.44 10.96 -3.70
CA ASN A 8 25.76 9.75 -3.23
C ASN A 8 24.39 9.98 -2.54
N ARG A 9 24.04 11.23 -2.21
CA ARG A 9 22.72 11.60 -1.67
C ARG A 9 21.58 11.34 -2.65
N GLU A 10 21.87 11.30 -3.96
CA GLU A 10 20.88 11.01 -5.01
C GLU A 10 20.24 9.62 -4.83
N ILE A 11 20.96 8.65 -4.25
CA ILE A 11 20.43 7.30 -3.96
C ILE A 11 20.22 7.03 -2.47
N THR A 12 20.98 7.70 -1.59
CA THR A 12 20.96 7.41 -0.15
C THR A 12 20.00 8.27 0.66
N THR A 13 19.36 9.26 0.03
CA THR A 13 18.32 10.09 0.66
C THR A 13 16.97 9.82 0.01
N LYS A 14 15.91 10.04 0.81
CA LYS A 14 14.54 9.86 0.33
C LYS A 14 14.18 10.81 -0.80
N THR A 15 14.58 12.06 -0.66
CA THR A 15 14.29 13.14 -1.61
C THR A 15 15.02 12.89 -2.93
N GLY A 16 16.32 12.59 -2.86
CA GLY A 16 17.13 12.21 -4.02
C GLY A 16 16.54 11.01 -4.75
N LEU A 17 16.29 9.91 -4.04
CA LEU A 17 15.80 8.68 -4.69
C LEU A 17 14.42 8.88 -5.32
N THR A 18 13.47 9.48 -4.59
CA THR A 18 12.12 9.74 -5.10
C THR A 18 12.17 10.61 -6.36
N SER A 19 12.99 11.67 -6.35
CA SER A 19 13.15 12.54 -7.52
C SER A 19 13.74 11.77 -8.70
N ASN A 20 14.86 11.06 -8.53
CA ASN A 20 15.49 10.33 -9.64
C ASN A 20 14.60 9.24 -10.24
N LEU A 21 13.87 8.51 -9.39
CA LEU A 21 12.96 7.44 -9.81
C LEU A 21 11.79 7.94 -10.69
N ARG A 22 11.27 9.14 -10.46
CA ARG A 22 10.18 9.69 -11.29
C ARG A 22 10.63 10.03 -12.71
N HIS A 23 11.90 10.37 -12.88
CA HIS A 23 12.44 10.81 -14.16
C HIS A 23 13.07 9.66 -14.97
N SER A 24 13.18 8.44 -14.40
CA SER A 24 13.94 7.34 -15.01
C SER A 24 13.18 6.51 -16.04
N TYR A 25 11.85 6.54 -16.06
CA TYR A 25 11.04 5.69 -16.95
C TYR A 25 11.36 5.93 -18.44
N SER A 26 11.61 7.18 -18.83
CA SER A 26 11.80 7.54 -20.24
C SER A 26 13.17 7.19 -20.83
N VAL A 27 14.18 6.88 -19.99
CA VAL A 27 15.57 6.82 -20.47
C VAL A 27 16.05 5.39 -20.72
N HIS A 28 15.48 4.39 -20.04
CA HIS A 28 16.10 3.07 -19.95
C HIS A 28 15.18 1.84 -20.08
N ASN A 29 13.88 2.00 -20.42
CA ASN A 29 12.90 0.88 -20.44
C ASN A 29 12.90 0.06 -19.12
N LEU A 30 13.06 0.75 -18.00
CA LEU A 30 13.08 0.13 -16.67
C LEU A 30 11.65 -0.18 -16.22
N THR A 31 11.53 -1.11 -15.27
CA THR A 31 10.30 -1.38 -14.51
C THR A 31 9.69 -0.07 -14.01
N ASP A 32 8.37 0.07 -14.10
CA ASP A 32 7.68 1.25 -13.57
C ASP A 32 8.00 1.40 -12.08
N MET A 33 8.29 2.62 -11.65
CA MET A 33 8.56 2.88 -10.25
C MET A 33 7.37 2.47 -9.37
N ASP A 34 6.15 2.66 -9.87
CA ASP A 34 4.94 2.30 -9.12
C ASP A 34 4.85 0.79 -8.81
N ASP A 35 5.59 -0.05 -9.53
CA ASP A 35 5.63 -1.49 -9.29
C ASP A 35 6.51 -1.91 -8.11
N TYR A 36 7.32 -1.02 -7.55
CA TYR A 36 8.20 -1.41 -6.44
C TYR A 36 8.53 -0.30 -5.44
N TYR A 37 8.16 0.97 -5.68
CA TYR A 37 8.41 2.07 -4.75
C TYR A 37 7.10 2.76 -4.37
N PRO A 38 6.74 2.85 -3.08
CA PRO A 38 5.47 3.44 -2.69
C PRO A 38 5.42 4.91 -3.09
N ARG A 39 4.26 5.35 -3.61
CA ARG A 39 4.00 6.74 -3.99
C ARG A 39 4.53 7.68 -2.92
N ALA A 40 5.42 8.58 -3.31
CA ALA A 40 6.08 9.50 -2.39
C ALA A 40 6.16 10.87 -3.02
N TYR A 41 6.07 11.92 -2.19
CA TYR A 41 6.02 13.32 -2.58
C TYR A 41 6.93 14.16 -1.69
N ASP A 42 7.74 15.02 -2.31
CA ASP A 42 8.58 16.01 -1.65
C ASP A 42 7.74 17.25 -1.36
N LEU A 43 7.41 17.46 -0.09
CA LEU A 43 6.55 18.58 0.34
C LEU A 43 7.26 19.94 0.34
N SER A 44 8.52 19.99 -0.12
CA SER A 44 9.20 21.25 -0.44
C SER A 44 8.94 21.74 -1.87
N ASP A 45 8.44 20.87 -2.76
CA ASP A 45 8.05 21.22 -4.13
C ASP A 45 6.53 21.49 -4.20
N PRO A 46 6.09 22.70 -4.57
CA PRO A 46 4.67 23.03 -4.68
C PRO A 46 3.87 22.13 -5.62
N GLN A 47 4.48 21.61 -6.70
CA GLN A 47 3.81 20.70 -7.61
C GLN A 47 3.50 19.37 -6.91
N ASP A 48 4.50 18.82 -6.21
CA ASP A 48 4.35 17.61 -5.42
C ASP A 48 3.32 17.75 -4.29
N VAL A 49 3.21 18.94 -3.69
CA VAL A 49 2.18 19.22 -2.69
C VAL A 49 0.78 19.12 -3.31
N GLY A 50 0.57 19.70 -4.50
CA GLY A 50 -0.68 19.60 -5.23
C GLY A 50 -1.05 18.15 -5.58
N ASP A 51 -0.07 17.41 -6.12
CA ASP A 51 -0.24 16.01 -6.50
C ASP A 51 -0.54 15.13 -5.27
N PHE A 52 0.18 15.36 -4.16
CA PHE A 52 -0.07 14.68 -2.90
C PHE A 52 -1.47 14.94 -2.36
N ILE A 53 -1.94 16.19 -2.38
CA ILE A 53 -3.30 16.54 -1.91
C ILE A 53 -4.35 15.80 -2.71
N LEU A 54 -4.24 15.79 -4.04
CA LEU A 54 -5.19 15.09 -4.90
C LEU A 54 -5.16 13.57 -4.64
N GLU A 55 -3.96 12.99 -4.56
CA GLU A 55 -3.75 11.57 -4.28
C GLU A 55 -4.31 11.17 -2.91
N TYR A 56 -4.07 11.97 -1.88
CA TYR A 56 -4.59 11.73 -0.53
C TYR A 56 -6.12 11.68 -0.54
N LYS A 57 -6.76 12.65 -1.21
CA LYS A 57 -8.22 12.75 -1.29
C LYS A 57 -8.81 11.58 -2.10
N LEU A 58 -8.18 11.18 -3.21
CA LEU A 58 -8.60 10.00 -3.97
C LEU A 58 -8.45 8.72 -3.15
N THR A 59 -7.32 8.54 -2.44
CA THR A 59 -7.09 7.40 -1.54
C THR A 59 -8.11 7.36 -0.40
N LYS A 60 -8.53 8.52 0.12
CA LYS A 60 -9.63 8.64 1.10
C LYS A 60 -10.95 8.13 0.52
N CYS A 61 -11.32 8.55 -0.68
CA CYS A 61 -12.53 8.08 -1.37
C CYS A 61 -12.49 6.56 -1.56
N MET A 62 -11.38 6.01 -2.06
CA MET A 62 -11.21 4.57 -2.22
C MET A 62 -11.33 3.82 -0.89
N SER A 63 -10.74 4.35 0.19
CA SER A 63 -10.82 3.77 1.53
C SER A 63 -12.26 3.76 2.07
N ILE A 64 -13.04 4.81 1.83
CA ILE A 64 -14.48 4.86 2.15
C ILE A 64 -15.21 3.74 1.41
N LEU A 65 -14.95 3.55 0.11
CA LEU A 65 -15.57 2.48 -0.69
C LEU A 65 -15.16 1.08 -0.21
N ARG A 66 -13.88 0.88 0.14
CA ARG A 66 -13.39 -0.39 0.70
C ARG A 66 -14.09 -0.73 2.01
N GLN A 67 -14.17 0.23 2.93
CA GLN A 67 -14.85 0.03 4.21
C GLN A 67 -16.37 -0.14 4.03
N PHE A 68 -16.98 0.60 3.11
CA PHE A 68 -18.38 0.39 2.72
C PHE A 68 -18.63 -1.05 2.28
N LEU A 69 -17.82 -1.54 1.33
CA LEU A 69 -17.92 -2.92 0.83
C LEU A 69 -17.70 -3.94 1.94
N HIS A 70 -16.68 -3.75 2.77
CA HIS A 70 -16.40 -4.63 3.90
C HIS A 70 -17.62 -4.73 4.84
N ASN A 71 -18.25 -3.60 5.19
CA ASN A 71 -19.41 -3.58 6.08
C ASN A 71 -20.64 -4.22 5.43
N VAL A 72 -20.88 -4.01 4.13
CA VAL A 72 -22.05 -4.56 3.43
C VAL A 72 -21.88 -6.01 2.96
N THR A 73 -20.66 -6.55 2.87
CA THR A 73 -20.44 -7.97 2.55
C THR A 73 -20.23 -8.83 3.79
N SER A 74 -19.87 -8.25 4.93
CA SER A 74 -19.75 -8.97 6.20
C SER A 74 -21.14 -9.41 6.70
N TYR A 75 -21.45 -10.70 6.57
CA TYR A 75 -22.73 -11.30 7.00
C TYR A 75 -22.85 -11.47 8.52
N SER A 76 -21.88 -11.00 9.30
CA SER A 76 -21.74 -11.32 10.72
C SER A 76 -22.80 -10.68 11.62
N ASP A 77 -23.54 -9.66 11.19
CA ASP A 77 -24.61 -9.06 11.99
C ASP A 77 -25.64 -8.27 11.15
N ALA A 78 -26.92 -8.32 11.55
CA ALA A 78 -27.99 -7.49 10.98
C ALA A 78 -27.90 -6.02 11.47
N SER A 79 -27.20 -5.79 12.58
CA SER A 79 -26.92 -4.45 13.13
C SER A 79 -25.67 -3.77 12.55
N THR A 80 -24.92 -4.40 11.65
CA THR A 80 -23.73 -3.77 11.05
C THR A 80 -24.09 -2.45 10.37
N LEU A 81 -23.46 -1.36 10.78
CA LEU A 81 -23.65 -0.05 10.19
C LEU A 81 -22.65 0.19 9.06
N THR A 82 -23.02 1.06 8.13
CA THR A 82 -22.18 1.52 7.02
C THR A 82 -22.47 2.97 6.68
N TYR A 83 -21.69 3.58 5.79
CA TYR A 83 -21.88 4.97 5.40
C TYR A 83 -23.21 5.20 4.69
N GLY A 84 -23.76 6.40 4.86
CA GLY A 84 -25.01 6.80 4.22
C GLY A 84 -24.89 7.00 2.70
N PRO A 85 -26.03 6.97 1.97
CA PRO A 85 -26.06 7.05 0.50
C PRO A 85 -25.29 8.22 -0.09
N ARG A 86 -25.40 9.41 0.52
CA ARG A 86 -24.73 10.62 0.03
C ARG A 86 -23.20 10.54 0.11
N ILE A 87 -22.64 9.89 1.14
CA ILE A 87 -21.19 9.72 1.28
C ILE A 87 -20.70 8.72 0.22
N VAL A 88 -21.37 7.57 0.11
CA VAL A 88 -20.99 6.51 -0.84
C VAL A 88 -21.08 6.99 -2.28
N ASP A 89 -22.19 7.64 -2.66
CA ASP A 89 -22.38 8.20 -3.99
C ASP A 89 -21.34 9.28 -4.33
N THR A 90 -21.01 10.15 -3.38
CA THR A 90 -19.98 11.18 -3.60
C THR A 90 -18.61 10.56 -3.81
N ALA A 91 -18.24 9.56 -2.99
CA ALA A 91 -16.97 8.84 -3.13
C ALA A 91 -16.90 8.08 -4.46
N LEU A 92 -17.98 7.42 -4.88
CA LEU A 92 -18.10 6.75 -6.18
C LEU A 92 -17.85 7.74 -7.32
N ARG A 93 -18.59 8.85 -7.36
CA ARG A 93 -18.47 9.86 -8.42
C ARG A 93 -17.06 10.44 -8.52
N VAL A 94 -16.40 10.67 -7.38
CA VAL A 94 -15.01 11.14 -7.36
C VAL A 94 -14.06 10.08 -7.92
N CYS A 95 -14.15 8.83 -7.45
CA CYS A 95 -13.29 7.75 -7.94
C CYS A 95 -13.48 7.50 -9.44
N GLU A 96 -14.73 7.42 -9.92
CA GLU A 96 -15.00 7.26 -11.35
C GLU A 96 -14.48 8.42 -12.18
N ARG A 97 -14.59 9.66 -11.67
CA ARG A 97 -14.12 10.84 -12.40
C ARG A 97 -12.59 10.88 -12.50
N LEU A 98 -11.88 10.53 -11.43
CA LEU A 98 -10.42 10.61 -11.36
C LEU A 98 -9.70 9.38 -11.92
N GLN A 99 -10.38 8.23 -12.03
CA GLN A 99 -9.81 7.01 -12.59
C GLN A 99 -10.12 6.81 -14.08
N ARG A 100 -10.93 7.68 -14.69
CA ARG A 100 -11.16 7.65 -16.14
C ARG A 100 -9.89 8.02 -16.89
N ASP A 101 -9.55 7.21 -17.87
CA ASP A 101 -8.44 7.47 -18.79
C ASP A 101 -8.63 8.85 -19.42
N ILE A 102 -7.54 9.60 -19.53
CA ILE A 102 -7.55 10.93 -20.13
C ILE A 102 -8.05 10.86 -21.57
N ASN A 103 -7.74 9.77 -22.30
CA ASN A 103 -8.18 9.54 -23.67
C ASN A 103 -9.70 9.41 -23.79
N ASP A 104 -10.38 8.91 -22.75
CA ASP A 104 -11.84 8.78 -22.72
C ASP A 104 -12.56 10.12 -22.45
N VAL A 105 -11.80 11.17 -22.14
CA VAL A 105 -12.31 12.46 -21.67
C VAL A 105 -12.02 13.61 -22.64
N ILE A 106 -10.97 13.48 -23.45
CA ILE A 106 -10.53 14.52 -24.41
C ILE A 106 -11.67 14.93 -25.38
N ASP A 107 -12.56 14.00 -25.74
CA ASP A 107 -13.63 14.22 -26.71
C ASP A 107 -14.90 14.88 -26.13
N SER A 108 -14.94 15.17 -24.82
CA SER A 108 -16.12 15.76 -24.17
C SER A 108 -15.77 16.99 -23.32
N GLU A 109 -16.08 18.17 -23.83
CA GLU A 109 -15.85 19.45 -23.14
C GLU A 109 -16.48 19.47 -21.73
N LEU A 110 -17.69 18.91 -21.56
CA LEU A 110 -18.37 18.85 -20.26
C LEU A 110 -17.66 17.96 -19.22
N VAL A 111 -16.98 16.90 -19.67
CA VAL A 111 -16.24 15.98 -18.77
C VAL A 111 -14.86 16.55 -18.46
N SER A 112 -14.26 17.29 -19.39
CA SER A 112 -12.97 17.96 -19.24
C SER A 112 -12.94 19.04 -18.15
N PHE A 113 -14.01 19.85 -18.01
CA PHE A 113 -14.07 20.97 -17.04
C PHE A 113 -13.96 20.59 -15.55
N GLY A 114 -14.04 19.30 -15.20
CA GLY A 114 -13.89 18.81 -13.82
C GLY A 114 -13.03 17.54 -13.69
N HIS A 115 -12.38 17.12 -14.78
CA HIS A 115 -11.45 15.99 -14.75
C HIS A 115 -10.22 16.38 -13.92
N GLY A 116 -9.70 15.45 -13.13
CA GLY A 116 -8.52 15.70 -12.29
C GLY A 116 -8.74 16.55 -11.03
N ASN A 117 -9.97 16.93 -10.66
CA ASN A 117 -10.21 17.70 -9.42
C ASN A 117 -11.38 17.19 -8.56
N ILE A 118 -11.32 17.50 -7.28
CA ILE A 118 -12.37 17.26 -6.27
C ILE A 118 -12.86 18.62 -5.79
N SER A 119 -14.15 18.89 -5.98
CA SER A 119 -14.71 20.17 -5.59
C SER A 119 -14.68 20.37 -4.08
N ARG A 120 -14.66 21.63 -3.64
CA ARG A 120 -14.69 21.99 -2.21
C ARG A 120 -15.88 21.36 -1.47
N ALA A 121 -17.07 21.36 -2.08
CA ALA A 121 -18.26 20.79 -1.46
C ALA A 121 -18.20 19.26 -1.33
N GLU A 122 -17.61 18.55 -2.31
CA GLU A 122 -17.37 17.11 -2.20
C GLU A 122 -16.35 16.82 -1.09
N TRP A 123 -15.26 17.59 -1.03
CA TRP A 123 -14.24 17.39 0.01
C TRP A 123 -14.74 17.73 1.41
N GLU A 124 -15.51 18.81 1.58
CA GLU A 124 -16.13 19.18 2.87
C GLU A 124 -17.06 18.08 3.40
N LEU A 125 -17.70 17.30 2.53
CA LEU A 125 -18.49 16.14 2.94
C LEU A 125 -17.60 14.97 3.37
N LEU A 126 -16.54 14.67 2.61
CA LEU A 126 -15.75 13.45 2.77
C LEU A 126 -14.63 13.57 3.82
N ARG A 127 -14.10 14.79 4.08
CA ARG A 127 -12.95 15.00 4.97
C ARG A 127 -13.20 14.54 6.40
N TYR A 128 -14.43 14.73 6.89
CA TYR A 128 -14.83 14.37 8.26
C TYR A 128 -15.31 12.92 8.42
N VAL A 129 -15.36 12.13 7.33
CA VAL A 129 -15.79 10.73 7.40
C VAL A 129 -14.70 9.91 8.12
N SER A 130 -15.04 9.31 9.26
CA SER A 130 -14.16 8.34 9.93
C SER A 130 -14.08 7.07 9.10
N LEU A 131 -12.87 6.59 8.88
CA LEU A 131 -12.62 5.29 8.21
C LEU A 131 -12.76 4.12 9.17
N ASN A 132 -12.74 4.39 10.48
CA ASN A 132 -12.77 3.39 11.54
C ASN A 132 -14.19 3.05 11.98
N ASP A 133 -15.06 4.06 12.02
CA ASP A 133 -16.44 3.93 12.48
C ASP A 133 -17.34 4.90 11.70
N PRO A 134 -18.32 4.40 10.91
CA PRO A 134 -19.30 5.25 10.23
C PRO A 134 -20.09 6.21 11.14
N GLN A 135 -20.15 5.93 12.46
CA GLN A 135 -20.83 6.73 13.47
C GLN A 135 -19.98 7.82 14.11
N GLU A 136 -18.67 7.87 13.84
CA GLU A 136 -17.78 8.94 14.30
C GLU A 136 -17.43 9.94 13.19
N CYS A 137 -17.26 11.21 13.55
CA CYS A 137 -16.65 12.22 12.67
C CYS A 137 -15.20 12.41 13.08
N VAL A 138 -14.30 12.57 12.11
CA VAL A 138 -12.92 12.98 12.37
C VAL A 138 -12.92 14.47 12.65
N ASP A 139 -12.32 14.90 13.75
CA ASP A 139 -11.95 16.30 13.97
C ASP A 139 -10.59 16.52 13.30
N ASP A 140 -10.51 17.42 12.34
CA ASP A 140 -9.28 17.77 11.64
C ASP A 140 -8.68 19.11 12.08
N GLY A 141 -9.21 19.71 13.15
CA GLY A 141 -8.68 20.95 13.73
C GLY A 141 -9.10 22.23 12.99
N GLU A 142 -9.87 22.12 11.89
CA GLU A 142 -10.31 23.24 11.05
C GLU A 142 -11.84 23.42 11.13
N GLY A 143 -12.29 24.40 11.91
CA GLY A 143 -13.67 24.90 11.86
C GLY A 143 -14.72 24.09 12.65
N THR A 144 -15.98 24.47 12.50
CA THR A 144 -17.12 23.80 13.14
C THR A 144 -17.68 22.75 12.19
N LEU A 145 -17.95 21.53 12.69
CA LEU A 145 -18.63 20.47 11.94
C LEU A 145 -19.84 21.04 11.16
N PRO A 146 -19.90 20.89 9.83
CA PRO A 146 -21.02 21.37 9.03
C PRO A 146 -22.36 20.86 9.59
N GLN A 147 -23.38 21.73 9.72
CA GLN A 147 -24.70 21.32 10.25
C GLN A 147 -25.33 20.16 9.45
N SER A 148 -24.99 20.03 8.17
CA SER A 148 -25.41 18.93 7.31
C SER A 148 -24.86 17.55 7.72
N LEU A 149 -23.80 17.50 8.54
CA LEU A 149 -23.25 16.28 9.15
C LEU A 149 -23.78 16.04 10.56
N LEU A 150 -24.45 17.02 11.18
CA LEU A 150 -24.97 16.96 12.56
C LEU A 150 -26.41 16.41 12.64
N THR A 151 -27.11 16.24 11.51
CA THR A 151 -28.48 15.70 11.50
C THR A 151 -28.46 14.17 11.61
N THR A 152 -28.68 13.66 12.82
CA THR A 152 -28.76 12.23 13.18
C THR A 152 -30.15 11.61 13.02
N ASP A 153 -31.18 12.39 12.69
CA ASP A 153 -32.57 11.95 12.80
C ASP A 153 -33.00 11.07 11.62
N LEU A 154 -32.94 9.74 11.85
CA LEU A 154 -33.78 8.77 11.16
C LEU A 154 -35.24 9.03 11.56
N GLN A 155 -35.98 9.84 10.80
CA GLN A 155 -37.44 9.81 10.92
C GLN A 155 -37.97 8.56 10.20
N PRO A 156 -38.77 7.72 10.88
CA PRO A 156 -39.38 6.56 10.24
C PRO A 156 -40.33 7.05 9.14
N LEU A 157 -40.16 6.50 7.93
CA LEU A 157 -41.07 6.75 6.80
C LEU A 157 -42.48 6.35 7.24
N GLY A 158 -43.35 7.36 7.38
CA GLY A 158 -44.78 7.17 7.54
C GLY A 158 -45.31 6.34 6.36
N ALA A 159 -46.06 5.30 6.70
CA ALA A 159 -46.79 4.50 5.75
C ALA A 159 -47.91 5.37 5.14
N ASP A 160 -47.69 5.86 3.92
CA ASP A 160 -48.80 6.32 3.08
C ASP A 160 -48.77 5.54 1.77
N SER A 161 -49.77 4.68 1.68
CA SER A 161 -50.21 3.98 0.48
C SER A 161 -50.74 4.99 -0.53
N GLU A 162 -50.16 5.04 -1.72
CA GLU A 162 -50.90 5.50 -2.90
C GLU A 162 -50.70 4.50 -4.05
N SER A 163 -51.84 3.96 -4.46
CA SER A 163 -52.07 3.07 -5.59
C SER A 163 -51.66 3.73 -6.90
N ILE A 164 -50.84 3.03 -7.69
CA ILE A 164 -50.57 3.38 -9.08
C ILE A 164 -51.57 2.60 -9.95
N ASP A 165 -52.48 3.34 -10.57
CA ASP A 165 -53.32 2.82 -11.65
C ASP A 165 -52.47 2.69 -12.93
N GLU A 166 -52.66 1.58 -13.63
CA GLU A 166 -52.08 1.23 -14.93
C GLU A 166 -52.64 2.14 -16.05
N ALA A 167 -51.77 2.78 -16.85
CA ALA A 167 -51.98 2.98 -18.29
C ALA A 167 -50.77 3.58 -19.03
N ASP A 168 -50.51 2.99 -20.19
CA ASP A 168 -49.87 3.48 -21.43
C ASP A 168 -48.35 3.65 -21.55
N GLU A 169 -47.76 2.56 -22.09
CA GLU A 169 -46.64 2.53 -23.04
C GLU A 169 -46.98 3.34 -24.31
N ASP A 170 -46.37 4.51 -24.50
CA ASP A 170 -45.73 4.95 -25.76
C ASP A 170 -45.35 6.43 -25.69
N GLN A 171 -44.05 6.71 -25.48
CA GLN A 171 -43.28 7.80 -26.10
C GLN A 171 -41.89 7.90 -25.45
N ARG A 172 -40.95 7.17 -26.04
CA ARG A 172 -39.51 7.42 -25.90
C ARG A 172 -39.12 8.38 -27.02
N GLU A 173 -38.82 9.63 -26.68
CA GLU A 173 -37.73 10.45 -27.23
C GLU A 173 -37.89 11.92 -26.79
N ALA A 174 -36.76 12.53 -26.40
CA ALA A 174 -36.56 13.97 -26.16
C ALA A 174 -37.24 14.63 -24.95
N THR A 175 -36.63 14.52 -23.76
CA THR A 175 -36.59 15.62 -22.75
C THR A 175 -35.44 15.42 -21.75
N SER A 176 -34.19 15.69 -22.16
CA SER A 176 -33.07 15.90 -21.23
C SER A 176 -32.95 17.38 -20.85
N SER A 177 -33.94 17.91 -20.14
CA SER A 177 -33.76 19.16 -19.39
C SER A 177 -34.88 19.32 -18.37
N SER A 178 -34.51 19.68 -17.14
CA SER A 178 -35.40 20.03 -16.03
C SER A 178 -36.01 18.88 -15.21
N ILE A 179 -35.15 18.18 -14.47
CA ILE A 179 -35.53 17.75 -13.11
C ILE A 179 -34.93 18.78 -12.15
N ARG A 180 -35.64 19.90 -11.96
CA ARG A 180 -35.47 20.72 -10.75
C ARG A 180 -36.21 20.00 -9.63
N GLY A 181 -35.49 19.13 -8.92
CA GLY A 181 -35.97 18.57 -7.66
C GLY A 181 -36.27 19.70 -6.68
N SER A 182 -37.49 19.71 -6.16
CA SER A 182 -37.94 20.61 -5.10
C SER A 182 -37.04 20.45 -3.87
N ALA A 183 -36.76 21.55 -3.18
CA ALA A 183 -35.99 21.57 -1.92
C ALA A 183 -36.62 20.73 -0.77
N ALA A 184 -37.77 20.09 -1.01
CA ALA A 184 -38.45 19.19 -0.08
C ALA A 184 -38.04 17.70 -0.21
N ASP A 185 -37.33 17.28 -1.28
CA ASP A 185 -36.87 15.89 -1.46
C ASP A 185 -35.53 15.59 -0.75
N VAL A 186 -35.02 16.54 0.04
CA VAL A 186 -33.80 16.43 0.87
C VAL A 186 -34.09 15.67 2.18
N ALA A 187 -35.01 14.70 2.15
CA ALA A 187 -35.44 13.97 3.32
C ALA A 187 -34.31 13.05 3.84
N SER A 188 -33.69 13.46 4.95
CA SER A 188 -32.81 12.66 5.83
C SER A 188 -31.60 11.99 5.16
N CYS A 189 -30.56 12.77 4.83
CA CYS A 189 -29.23 12.20 4.54
C CYS A 189 -28.56 11.72 5.83
N ALA A 190 -29.02 10.60 6.37
CA ALA A 190 -28.35 9.94 7.49
C ALA A 190 -26.89 9.67 7.11
N ARG A 191 -25.96 10.06 7.99
CA ARG A 191 -24.50 9.92 7.77
C ARG A 191 -24.07 8.45 7.72
N TYR A 192 -24.81 7.60 8.41
CA TYR A 192 -24.66 6.15 8.41
C TYR A 192 -26.05 5.50 8.36
N VAL A 193 -26.10 4.26 7.90
CA VAL A 193 -27.30 3.41 7.81
C VAL A 193 -26.95 1.97 8.16
N SER A 194 -27.95 1.13 8.44
CA SER A 194 -27.71 -0.32 8.51
C SER A 194 -27.26 -0.85 7.14
N ALA A 195 -26.32 -1.79 7.12
CA ALA A 195 -25.86 -2.48 5.92
C ALA A 195 -27.02 -3.15 5.15
N SER A 196 -28.09 -3.56 5.83
CA SER A 196 -29.29 -4.13 5.18
C SER A 196 -29.96 -3.14 4.21
N HIS A 197 -29.84 -1.83 4.46
CA HIS A 197 -30.34 -0.77 3.57
C HIS A 197 -29.86 -0.96 2.13
N TYR A 198 -28.60 -1.39 1.95
CA TYR A 198 -28.02 -1.64 0.64
C TYR A 198 -28.29 -3.05 0.12
N ARG A 199 -28.30 -4.06 1.00
CA ARG A 199 -28.49 -5.47 0.61
C ARG A 199 -29.90 -5.78 0.10
N GLU A 200 -30.91 -5.13 0.67
CA GLU A 200 -32.32 -5.47 0.43
C GLU A 200 -32.92 -4.71 -0.75
N LYS A 201 -32.43 -3.49 -1.03
CA LYS A 201 -32.99 -2.62 -2.08
C LYS A 201 -32.26 -2.78 -3.41
N PRO A 202 -32.98 -2.75 -4.57
CA PRO A 202 -32.35 -2.82 -5.89
C PRO A 202 -31.26 -1.77 -6.13
N LEU A 203 -31.54 -0.51 -5.78
CA LEU A 203 -30.55 0.59 -5.90
C LEU A 203 -29.33 0.37 -5.00
N GLY A 204 -29.56 -0.20 -3.81
CA GLY A 204 -28.50 -0.55 -2.88
C GLY A 204 -27.56 -1.61 -3.45
N ARG A 205 -28.13 -2.68 -4.04
CA ARG A 205 -27.37 -3.74 -4.72
C ARG A 205 -26.58 -3.21 -5.91
N TRP A 206 -27.17 -2.31 -6.69
CA TRP A 206 -26.46 -1.62 -7.77
C TRP A 206 -25.27 -0.83 -7.22
N THR A 207 -25.45 -0.08 -6.14
CA THR A 207 -24.37 0.69 -5.49
C THR A 207 -23.22 -0.21 -5.02
N ILE A 208 -23.54 -1.39 -4.47
CA ILE A 208 -22.54 -2.40 -4.06
C ILE A 208 -21.75 -2.88 -5.28
N ALA A 209 -22.45 -3.28 -6.36
CA ALA A 209 -21.81 -3.76 -7.58
C ALA A 209 -20.93 -2.67 -8.23
N GLU A 210 -21.38 -1.42 -8.20
CA GLU A 210 -20.65 -0.30 -8.74
C GLU A 210 -19.36 0.00 -7.95
N ALA A 211 -19.45 0.01 -6.61
CA ALA A 211 -18.27 0.14 -5.76
C ALA A 211 -17.26 -1.01 -5.96
N GLN A 212 -17.74 -2.25 -6.14
CA GLN A 212 -16.89 -3.39 -6.48
C GLN A 212 -16.19 -3.19 -7.83
N ARG A 213 -16.91 -2.73 -8.85
CA ARG A 213 -16.38 -2.47 -10.18
C ARG A 213 -15.27 -1.43 -10.15
N VAL A 214 -15.50 -0.29 -9.50
CA VAL A 214 -14.53 0.81 -9.37
C VAL A 214 -13.26 0.35 -8.67
N LEU A 215 -13.38 -0.36 -7.53
CA LEU A 215 -12.22 -0.86 -6.80
C LEU A 215 -11.46 -1.94 -7.57
N THR A 216 -12.16 -2.85 -8.24
CA THR A 216 -11.54 -3.89 -9.07
C THR A 216 -10.74 -3.27 -10.22
N HIS A 217 -11.31 -2.26 -10.89
CA HIS A 217 -10.59 -1.50 -11.91
C HIS A 217 -9.33 -0.83 -11.35
N SER A 218 -9.43 -0.20 -10.17
CA SER A 218 -8.28 0.38 -9.50
C SER A 218 -7.19 -0.64 -9.19
N TYR A 219 -7.55 -1.84 -8.75
CA TYR A 219 -6.59 -2.90 -8.45
C TYR A 219 -5.95 -3.48 -9.72
N SER A 220 -6.67 -3.55 -10.83
CA SER A 220 -6.10 -4.00 -12.11
C SER A 220 -5.17 -2.97 -12.75
N SER A 221 -5.43 -1.68 -12.52
CA SER A 221 -4.69 -0.58 -13.17
C SER A 221 -3.51 -0.07 -12.35
N SER A 222 -3.44 -0.39 -11.05
CA SER A 222 -2.35 0.06 -10.16
C SER A 222 -1.93 -1.03 -9.19
N THR A 223 -0.67 -1.48 -9.33
CA THR A 223 -0.03 -2.43 -8.41
C THR A 223 -0.04 -1.92 -6.97
N GLN A 224 0.21 -0.63 -6.77
CA GLN A 224 0.15 -0.02 -5.45
C GLN A 224 -1.26 -0.04 -4.83
N ALA A 225 -2.31 0.21 -5.61
CA ALA A 225 -3.68 0.08 -5.11
C ALA A 225 -3.99 -1.37 -4.71
N ALA A 226 -3.49 -2.34 -5.48
CA ALA A 226 -3.69 -3.77 -5.23
C ALA A 226 -2.93 -4.29 -3.99
N HIS A 227 -1.75 -3.73 -3.68
CA HIS A 227 -0.82 -4.34 -2.72
C HIS A 227 -0.40 -3.44 -1.54
N VAL A 228 -0.40 -2.11 -1.69
CA VAL A 228 0.08 -1.17 -0.65
C VAL A 228 -1.07 -0.57 0.15
N ASP A 229 -2.12 -0.13 -0.55
CA ASP A 229 -3.26 0.57 0.04
C ASP A 229 -4.06 -0.32 1.01
N GLY A 230 -4.63 0.27 2.05
CA GLY A 230 -5.56 -0.43 2.96
C GLY A 230 -6.84 0.36 3.19
N PHE A 231 -7.33 0.31 4.42
CA PHE A 231 -8.57 0.97 4.86
C PHE A 231 -8.34 2.33 5.53
N SER A 232 -7.12 2.60 5.98
CA SER A 232 -6.84 3.69 6.94
C SER A 232 -6.34 4.98 6.29
N ASN A 233 -6.05 4.95 4.98
CA ASN A 233 -5.39 6.06 4.26
C ASN A 233 -4.16 6.57 5.02
N ALA A 234 -3.30 5.64 5.43
CA ALA A 234 -2.12 5.94 6.24
C ALA A 234 -0.94 6.39 5.36
N TRP A 235 -0.24 7.42 5.83
CA TRP A 235 0.95 8.00 5.20
C TRP A 235 2.09 8.07 6.21
N ILE A 236 3.33 8.03 5.72
CA ILE A 236 4.52 8.12 6.55
C ILE A 236 5.35 9.34 6.15
N MET A 237 5.52 10.26 7.09
CA MET A 237 6.35 11.46 6.93
C MET A 237 7.79 11.15 7.31
N LYS A 238 8.72 11.47 6.41
CA LYS A 238 10.16 11.22 6.56
C LYS A 238 10.94 12.50 6.36
N PRO A 239 11.74 12.94 7.34
CA PRO A 239 12.60 14.11 7.17
C PRO A 239 13.80 13.78 6.28
N GLY A 240 14.11 14.65 5.33
CA GLY A 240 15.12 14.39 4.28
C GLY A 240 16.56 14.23 4.79
N GLY A 241 16.89 14.84 5.94
CA GLY A 241 18.25 14.86 6.49
C GLY A 241 18.53 13.85 7.61
N LYS A 242 17.55 13.03 8.04
CA LYS A 242 17.72 12.11 9.17
C LYS A 242 17.73 10.65 8.70
N SER A 243 18.40 9.81 9.48
CA SER A 243 18.52 8.36 9.26
C SER A 243 18.23 7.60 10.56
N ARG A 244 18.18 6.26 10.48
CA ARG A 244 17.92 5.35 11.62
C ARG A 244 16.51 5.48 12.21
N GLY A 245 15.54 5.83 11.38
CA GLY A 245 14.14 5.98 11.77
C GLY A 245 13.84 7.23 12.62
N ARG A 246 14.78 8.15 12.79
CA ARG A 246 14.57 9.35 13.62
C ARG A 246 13.63 10.35 12.96
N GLY A 247 12.60 10.75 13.69
CA GLY A 247 11.64 11.77 13.25
C GLY A 247 10.61 11.26 12.24
N ILE A 248 10.57 9.96 11.96
CA ILE A 248 9.56 9.34 11.11
C ILE A 248 8.24 9.28 11.88
N GLN A 249 7.14 9.64 11.21
CA GLN A 249 5.82 9.68 11.82
C GLN A 249 4.79 9.11 10.86
N MET A 250 3.90 8.28 11.38
CA MET A 250 2.71 7.84 10.64
C MET A 250 1.61 8.88 10.86
N MET A 251 0.90 9.23 9.79
CA MET A 251 -0.11 10.28 9.78
C MET A 251 -1.33 9.81 8.98
N ARG A 252 -2.52 10.23 9.40
CA ARG A 252 -3.82 9.88 8.80
C ARG A 252 -4.73 11.10 8.59
N CYS A 253 -4.22 12.31 8.81
CA CYS A 253 -4.94 13.56 8.66
C CYS A 253 -4.19 14.50 7.72
N LEU A 254 -4.85 14.93 6.63
CA LEU A 254 -4.25 15.80 5.62
C LEU A 254 -3.81 17.14 6.22
N HIS A 255 -4.69 17.74 7.03
CA HIS A 255 -4.42 19.04 7.66
C HIS A 255 -3.19 18.97 8.59
N GLU A 256 -3.08 17.91 9.39
CA GLU A 256 -1.91 17.71 10.24
C GLU A 256 -0.62 17.49 9.44
N ILE A 257 -0.70 16.82 8.28
CA ILE A 257 0.47 16.63 7.40
C ILE A 257 0.93 17.98 6.83
N LEU A 258 0.00 18.77 6.29
CA LEU A 258 0.32 20.04 5.64
C LEU A 258 0.77 21.12 6.63
N SER A 259 0.10 21.22 7.79
CA SER A 259 0.49 22.16 8.86
C SER A 259 1.92 21.93 9.36
N ARG A 260 2.39 20.69 9.42
CA ARG A 260 3.78 20.35 9.80
C ARG A 260 4.81 20.79 8.77
N CYS A 261 4.42 20.91 7.51
CA CYS A 261 5.29 21.38 6.42
C CYS A 261 5.16 22.88 6.17
N GLY A 262 4.24 23.58 6.85
CA GLY A 262 3.92 24.98 6.57
C GLY A 262 3.19 25.16 5.23
N CYS A 263 2.57 24.10 4.71
CA CYS A 263 1.77 24.11 3.48
C CYS A 263 0.29 24.34 3.82
N SER A 264 -0.47 24.96 2.90
CA SER A 264 -1.92 25.11 3.02
C SER A 264 -2.65 24.25 1.98
N ASP A 265 -3.86 23.78 2.31
CA ASP A 265 -4.72 22.96 1.45
C ASP A 265 -5.09 23.60 0.10
N ASP A 266 -4.99 24.94 -0.01
CA ASP A 266 -5.40 25.71 -1.19
C ASP A 266 -4.33 25.80 -2.29
N GLY A 267 -3.16 25.17 -2.10
CA GLY A 267 -2.08 25.16 -3.11
C GLY A 267 -1.42 26.53 -3.38
N ASP A 268 -1.79 27.56 -2.64
CA ASP A 268 -1.20 28.89 -2.76
C ASP A 268 0.15 28.93 -2.02
N GLY A 269 1.23 28.70 -2.78
CA GLY A 269 2.60 28.45 -2.30
C GLY A 269 3.32 29.64 -1.65
N SER A 270 2.70 30.33 -0.70
CA SER A 270 3.32 31.44 0.04
C SER A 270 3.96 30.99 1.37
N ALA A 271 4.98 30.13 1.30
CA ALA A 271 5.81 29.81 2.46
C ALA A 271 7.15 30.57 2.42
N ALA A 272 7.48 31.29 3.49
CA ALA A 272 8.73 32.03 3.65
C ALA A 272 9.94 31.07 3.71
N ALA A 273 10.82 31.20 2.72
CA ALA A 273 11.83 30.22 2.34
C ALA A 273 13.16 30.25 3.14
N ALA A 274 13.15 30.13 4.47
CA ALA A 274 14.42 30.20 5.23
C ALA A 274 14.81 29.01 6.11
N ASP A 275 13.91 28.20 6.69
CA ASP A 275 14.33 27.17 7.67
C ASP A 275 13.40 25.93 7.76
N ILE A 276 12.61 25.63 6.73
CA ILE A 276 11.70 24.48 6.77
C ILE A 276 12.49 23.19 6.49
N GLU A 277 12.49 22.26 7.46
CA GLU A 277 13.05 20.91 7.29
C GLU A 277 12.38 20.23 6.08
N GLN A 278 13.16 19.72 5.12
CA GLN A 278 12.61 19.06 3.92
C GLN A 278 11.91 17.75 4.33
N TRP A 279 10.67 17.55 3.89
CA TRP A 279 9.86 16.38 4.20
C TRP A 279 9.46 15.62 2.94
N VAL A 280 9.59 14.29 3.00
CA VAL A 280 8.94 13.40 2.03
C VAL A 280 7.78 12.72 2.73
N VAL A 281 6.59 12.86 2.17
CA VAL A 281 5.44 12.04 2.54
C VAL A 281 5.38 10.84 1.60
N GLN A 282 5.22 9.64 2.15
CA GLN A 282 5.15 8.41 1.36
C GLN A 282 3.97 7.57 1.80
N LYS A 283 3.31 6.89 0.86
CA LYS A 283 2.20 5.98 1.18
C LYS A 283 2.71 4.89 2.12
N TYR A 284 2.03 4.73 3.25
CA TYR A 284 2.35 3.65 4.17
C TYR A 284 1.80 2.32 3.64
N ILE A 285 2.59 1.25 3.75
CA ILE A 285 2.20 -0.11 3.37
C ILE A 285 1.28 -0.64 4.47
N GLU A 286 -0.03 -0.58 4.22
CA GLU A 286 -1.04 -0.95 5.22
C GLU A 286 -1.22 -2.46 5.33
N ARG A 287 -0.88 -3.20 4.26
CA ARG A 287 -0.97 -4.67 4.16
C ARG A 287 0.43 -5.31 4.00
N PRO A 288 1.34 -5.16 4.97
CA PRO A 288 2.59 -5.89 4.93
C PRO A 288 2.32 -7.40 5.07
N LEU A 289 3.13 -8.23 4.42
CA LEU A 289 3.23 -9.63 4.78
C LEU A 289 3.71 -9.73 6.23
N LEU A 290 3.04 -10.57 7.02
CA LEU A 290 3.35 -10.77 8.43
C LEU A 290 3.86 -12.19 8.64
N ILE A 291 4.84 -12.33 9.52
CA ILE A 291 5.31 -13.63 10.01
C ILE A 291 4.93 -13.70 11.48
N MET A 292 4.09 -14.67 11.85
CA MET A 292 3.57 -14.82 13.21
C MET A 292 2.89 -13.54 13.75
N GLY A 293 2.36 -12.72 12.85
CA GLY A 293 1.74 -11.43 13.19
C GLY A 293 2.73 -10.26 13.33
N TYR A 294 4.04 -10.47 13.20
CA TYR A 294 5.04 -9.40 13.25
C TYR A 294 5.33 -8.84 11.86
N LYS A 295 5.44 -7.52 11.80
CA LYS A 295 5.93 -6.81 10.61
C LYS A 295 7.44 -7.03 10.48
N PHE A 296 7.96 -7.18 9.27
CA PHE A 296 9.38 -7.36 9.02
C PHE A 296 9.86 -6.66 7.74
N ASP A 297 11.18 -6.46 7.64
CA ASP A 297 11.85 -6.14 6.38
C ASP A 297 13.03 -7.07 6.09
N VAL A 298 13.46 -7.08 4.83
CA VAL A 298 14.63 -7.82 4.35
C VAL A 298 15.75 -6.84 4.04
N ARG A 299 16.87 -6.97 4.76
CA ARG A 299 18.10 -6.20 4.51
C ARG A 299 19.02 -6.95 3.55
N VAL A 300 19.33 -6.31 2.42
CA VAL A 300 20.29 -6.79 1.42
C VAL A 300 21.49 -5.85 1.34
N TRP A 301 22.70 -6.40 1.33
CA TRP A 301 23.92 -5.61 1.12
C TRP A 301 24.30 -5.58 -0.36
N VAL A 302 24.62 -4.39 -0.86
CA VAL A 302 24.99 -4.16 -2.26
C VAL A 302 26.26 -3.33 -2.31
N LEU A 303 27.29 -3.81 -2.99
CA LEU A 303 28.53 -3.08 -3.24
C LEU A 303 28.55 -2.59 -4.68
N VAL A 304 28.70 -1.29 -4.89
CA VAL A 304 28.92 -0.68 -6.20
C VAL A 304 30.39 -0.32 -6.32
N THR A 305 31.08 -0.90 -7.31
CA THR A 305 32.52 -0.69 -7.51
C THR A 305 32.85 0.24 -8.66
N ASP A 306 31.94 0.35 -9.62
CA ASP A 306 32.13 1.17 -10.81
C ASP A 306 30.76 1.60 -11.35
N TRP A 307 30.71 2.75 -12.00
CA TRP A 307 29.52 3.29 -12.68
C TRP A 307 29.71 3.26 -14.20
N ASN A 308 30.92 3.05 -14.72
CA ASN A 308 31.16 2.99 -16.16
C ASN A 308 32.26 1.97 -16.51
N PRO A 309 31.90 0.68 -16.73
CA PRO A 309 30.53 0.14 -16.71
C PRO A 309 29.98 -0.02 -15.29
N LEU A 310 28.65 0.12 -15.12
CA LEU A 310 27.98 -0.11 -13.84
C LEU A 310 28.27 -1.54 -13.34
N SER A 311 28.97 -1.65 -12.22
CA SER A 311 29.43 -2.91 -11.63
C SER A 311 28.89 -3.05 -10.21
N VAL A 312 27.96 -3.99 -10.05
CA VAL A 312 27.15 -4.19 -8.84
C VAL A 312 27.38 -5.59 -8.28
N TRP A 313 27.61 -5.69 -6.98
CA TRP A 313 27.79 -6.95 -6.26
C TRP A 313 26.74 -7.07 -5.17
N ILE A 314 25.84 -8.04 -5.27
CA ILE A 314 24.77 -8.27 -4.31
C ILE A 314 25.18 -9.40 -3.37
N TRP A 315 25.07 -9.16 -2.07
CA TRP A 315 25.44 -10.14 -1.05
C TRP A 315 24.38 -11.23 -0.94
N GLN A 316 24.80 -12.49 -1.05
CA GLN A 316 23.91 -13.66 -1.11
C GLN A 316 23.27 -14.06 0.22
N ARG A 317 23.64 -13.42 1.34
CA ARG A 317 23.12 -13.75 2.68
C ARG A 317 22.45 -12.53 3.31
N PRO A 318 21.25 -12.16 2.85
CA PRO A 318 20.45 -11.14 3.51
C PRO A 318 19.99 -11.62 4.89
N TYR A 319 19.46 -10.69 5.65
CA TYR A 319 18.86 -10.96 6.95
C TYR A 319 17.56 -10.20 7.10
N ILE A 320 16.69 -10.73 7.95
CA ILE A 320 15.33 -10.27 8.17
C ILE A 320 15.31 -9.58 9.52
N ARG A 321 14.62 -8.44 9.63
CA ARG A 321 14.42 -7.73 10.89
C ARG A 321 12.95 -7.60 11.20
N PHE A 322 12.57 -7.95 12.42
CA PHE A 322 11.20 -7.89 12.90
C PHE A 322 10.94 -6.61 13.70
N ALA A 323 9.67 -6.20 13.72
CA ALA A 323 9.12 -5.34 14.74
C ALA A 323 9.13 -6.10 16.09
N SER A 324 9.17 -5.38 17.21
CA SER A 324 9.12 -6.01 18.54
C SER A 324 7.71 -6.31 19.01
N GLU A 325 6.69 -5.76 18.36
CA GLU A 325 5.27 -5.95 18.70
C GLU A 325 4.47 -6.44 17.50
N LYS A 326 3.35 -7.13 17.78
CA LYS A 326 2.45 -7.64 16.73
C LYS A 326 1.77 -6.50 15.99
N TYR A 327 1.63 -6.68 14.68
CA TYR A 327 1.05 -5.69 13.77
C TYR A 327 -0.44 -5.51 14.03
N ASP A 328 -0.84 -4.26 14.28
CA ASP A 328 -2.24 -3.86 14.33
C ASP A 328 -2.74 -3.53 12.92
N ALA A 329 -3.49 -4.46 12.31
CA ALA A 329 -4.09 -4.26 10.99
C ALA A 329 -5.12 -3.13 10.95
N THR A 330 -5.67 -2.71 12.10
CA THR A 330 -6.58 -1.56 12.18
C THR A 330 -5.84 -0.22 12.18
N LEU A 331 -4.51 -0.24 12.38
CA LEU A 331 -3.66 0.94 12.48
C LEU A 331 -4.19 2.00 13.47
N ARG A 332 -4.81 1.54 14.57
CA ARG A 332 -5.28 2.39 15.66
C ARG A 332 -4.19 2.64 16.69
N CYS A 333 -3.26 1.69 16.83
CA CYS A 333 -2.06 1.87 17.62
C CYS A 333 -1.02 2.67 16.83
N ASP A 334 -0.49 3.76 17.42
CA ASP A 334 0.61 4.55 16.84
C ASP A 334 1.98 4.15 17.40
N ASP A 335 2.06 3.04 18.14
CA ASP A 335 3.31 2.63 18.77
C ASP A 335 4.36 2.29 17.69
N LYS A 336 5.50 2.97 17.78
CA LYS A 336 6.66 2.76 16.91
C LYS A 336 7.12 1.30 16.93
N PHE A 337 6.94 0.56 18.02
CA PHE A 337 7.37 -0.83 18.15
C PHE A 337 6.55 -1.81 17.30
N VAL A 338 5.34 -1.41 16.89
CA VAL A 338 4.47 -2.16 15.95
C VAL A 338 4.87 -1.90 14.50
N HIS A 339 5.34 -0.69 14.19
CA HIS A 339 5.47 -0.21 12.81
C HIS A 339 6.91 -0.10 12.31
N MET A 340 7.89 0.00 13.21
CA MET A 340 9.30 0.22 12.90
C MET A 340 10.10 -1.05 13.19
N VAL A 341 10.87 -1.49 12.20
CA VAL A 341 11.70 -2.71 12.25
C VAL A 341 13.19 -2.39 12.37
N ASN A 342 13.56 -1.10 12.42
CA ASN A 342 14.95 -0.70 12.53
C ASN A 342 15.50 -1.06 13.92
N ASN A 343 16.58 -1.84 14.00
CA ASN A 343 17.25 -2.19 15.27
C ASN A 343 17.60 -0.96 16.12
N SER A 344 17.83 0.22 15.52
CA SER A 344 18.08 1.45 16.27
C SER A 344 16.90 1.94 17.11
N ILE A 345 15.68 1.49 16.80
CA ILE A 345 14.45 1.74 17.54
C ILE A 345 14.11 0.52 18.38
N VAL A 346 14.13 -0.67 17.77
CA VAL A 346 13.72 -1.93 18.40
C VAL A 346 14.61 -2.30 19.59
N LYS A 347 15.90 -1.94 19.58
CA LYS A 347 16.80 -2.16 20.72
C LYS A 347 16.40 -1.45 22.01
N ASP A 348 15.58 -0.39 21.91
CA ASP A 348 15.10 0.36 23.06
C ASP A 348 13.85 -0.31 23.67
N HIS A 349 13.35 -1.40 23.07
CA HIS A 349 12.26 -2.19 23.62
C HIS A 349 12.69 -2.89 24.92
N PRO A 350 11.86 -2.88 25.98
CA PRO A 350 12.23 -3.49 27.28
C PRO A 350 12.59 -4.97 27.17
N GLU A 351 11.98 -5.68 26.23
CA GLU A 351 12.15 -7.13 26.03
C GLU A 351 13.12 -7.46 24.89
N PHE A 352 13.90 -6.51 24.38
CA PHE A 352 14.77 -6.71 23.22
C PHE A 352 15.75 -7.89 23.32
N HIS A 353 16.26 -8.15 24.53
CA HIS A 353 17.23 -9.22 24.79
C HIS A 353 16.59 -10.52 25.30
N LEU A 354 15.26 -10.57 25.39
CA LEU A 354 14.56 -11.78 25.74
C LEU A 354 14.35 -12.59 24.46
N SER A 355 14.64 -13.89 24.51
CA SER A 355 14.30 -14.79 23.42
C SER A 355 12.78 -14.85 23.30
N SER A 356 12.24 -14.41 22.16
CA SER A 356 10.83 -14.65 21.84
C SER A 356 10.63 -16.16 21.63
N GLU A 357 9.69 -16.77 22.36
CA GLU A 357 9.30 -18.16 22.13
C GLU A 357 8.61 -18.33 20.77
N GLU A 358 7.94 -17.29 20.26
CA GLU A 358 7.25 -17.34 18.97
C GLU A 358 8.23 -17.22 17.80
N ILE A 359 9.21 -16.31 17.89
CA ILE A 359 10.21 -16.10 16.85
C ILE A 359 11.47 -16.91 17.21
N GLU A 360 11.41 -18.23 17.03
CA GLU A 360 12.52 -19.14 17.34
C GLU A 360 13.83 -18.70 16.67
N GLY A 361 14.94 -18.76 17.43
CA GLY A 361 16.28 -18.40 16.94
C GLY A 361 16.55 -16.91 16.77
N SER A 362 15.63 -16.02 17.15
CA SER A 362 15.78 -14.57 16.96
C SER A 362 16.41 -13.83 18.14
N ASP A 363 17.72 -13.97 18.31
CA ASP A 363 18.45 -13.03 19.15
C ASP A 363 18.31 -11.62 18.57
N GLY A 364 17.60 -10.73 19.28
CA GLY A 364 17.39 -9.34 18.88
C GLY A 364 16.42 -9.12 17.72
N PHE A 365 15.38 -9.96 17.58
CA PHE A 365 14.30 -9.81 16.58
C PHE A 365 14.81 -9.88 15.14
N MET A 366 15.67 -10.85 14.85
CA MET A 366 16.27 -11.06 13.53
C MET A 366 16.26 -12.52 13.08
N TRP A 367 16.16 -12.74 11.78
CA TRP A 367 16.39 -14.05 11.15
C TRP A 367 17.47 -13.95 10.07
N PHE A 368 18.18 -15.05 9.86
CA PHE A 368 19.03 -15.19 8.67
C PHE A 368 18.23 -15.79 7.52
N LEU A 369 18.76 -15.70 6.30
CA LEU A 369 18.10 -16.20 5.10
C LEU A 369 17.57 -17.64 5.25
N HIS A 370 18.35 -18.55 5.84
CA HIS A 370 17.94 -19.95 5.98
C HIS A 370 16.68 -20.15 6.86
N ASP A 371 16.51 -19.35 7.91
CA ASP A 371 15.31 -19.39 8.76
C ASP A 371 14.09 -18.90 7.98
N PHE A 372 14.26 -17.84 7.21
CA PHE A 372 13.21 -17.30 6.36
C PHE A 372 12.81 -18.26 5.23
N GLN A 373 13.77 -18.91 4.57
CA GLN A 373 13.48 -19.92 3.54
C GLN A 373 12.75 -21.13 4.13
N ARG A 374 13.15 -21.58 5.33
CA ARG A 374 12.45 -22.64 6.06
C ARG A 374 10.99 -22.24 6.33
N HIS A 375 10.76 -21.01 6.79
CA HIS A 375 9.42 -20.48 7.03
C HIS A 375 8.58 -20.44 5.74
N LEU A 376 9.11 -19.85 4.66
CA LEU A 376 8.43 -19.77 3.37
C LEU A 376 8.06 -21.16 2.83
N HIS A 377 8.97 -22.13 2.94
CA HIS A 377 8.70 -23.49 2.53
C HIS A 377 7.59 -24.14 3.36
N SER A 378 7.64 -24.02 4.69
CA SER A 378 6.62 -24.58 5.59
C SER A 378 5.24 -23.99 5.37
N ALA A 379 5.15 -22.74 4.88
CA ALA A 379 3.89 -22.08 4.58
C ALA A 379 3.24 -22.60 3.29
N CYS A 380 3.98 -23.26 2.40
CA CYS A 380 3.51 -23.67 1.07
C CYS A 380 3.60 -25.18 0.82
N CYS A 381 4.35 -25.94 1.62
CA CYS A 381 4.47 -27.38 1.49
C CYS A 381 3.82 -28.09 2.68
N THR A 382 2.88 -28.99 2.40
CA THR A 382 2.15 -29.79 3.41
C THR A 382 2.78 -31.16 3.66
N ASN A 383 3.86 -31.50 2.96
CA ASN A 383 4.53 -32.79 3.12
C ASN A 383 5.49 -32.75 4.32
N GLU A 384 5.11 -33.40 5.43
CA GLU A 384 5.93 -33.48 6.65
C GLU A 384 7.29 -34.18 6.42
N ALA A 385 7.44 -34.98 5.37
CA ALA A 385 8.72 -35.59 4.99
C ALA A 385 9.67 -34.62 4.26
N HIS A 386 9.15 -33.50 3.74
CA HIS A 386 9.97 -32.44 3.17
C HIS A 386 10.52 -31.55 4.30
N SER A 387 11.63 -31.98 4.90
CA SER A 387 12.56 -31.01 5.48
C SER A 387 13.26 -30.29 4.33
N THR A 388 13.65 -29.01 4.46
CA THR A 388 14.34 -28.23 3.42
C THR A 388 15.83 -28.65 3.27
N PRO A 389 16.19 -29.71 2.51
CA PRO A 389 17.54 -30.29 2.54
C PRO A 389 18.50 -29.51 1.63
N TRP A 390 17.96 -28.58 0.81
CA TRP A 390 18.72 -27.68 -0.05
C TRP A 390 19.31 -26.46 0.70
N LEU A 391 19.01 -26.27 2.00
CA LEU A 391 19.53 -25.17 2.82
C LEU A 391 20.98 -25.37 3.34
N GLN A 392 21.90 -25.82 2.45
CA GLN A 392 23.37 -26.10 2.56
C GLN A 392 23.74 -27.61 2.50
N PRO A 393 24.93 -28.03 2.00
CA PRO A 393 25.11 -29.34 1.37
C PRO A 393 25.11 -30.47 2.40
N THR A 394 23.94 -30.97 2.74
CA THR A 394 23.78 -32.25 3.42
C THR A 394 23.36 -33.25 2.36
N GLY A 395 24.30 -34.10 1.96
CA GLY A 395 24.16 -35.08 0.89
C GLY A 395 23.23 -36.24 1.23
N LEU A 396 21.94 -35.95 1.34
CA LEU A 396 20.86 -36.93 1.40
C LEU A 396 19.75 -36.44 0.48
N ASP A 397 19.72 -37.02 -0.72
CA ASP A 397 18.63 -36.93 -1.68
C ASP A 397 17.49 -37.86 -1.25
N CYS A 398 16.27 -37.47 -1.55
CA CYS A 398 15.03 -38.17 -1.23
C CYS A 398 14.93 -39.48 -2.04
N GLY A 399 15.21 -40.61 -1.40
CA GLY A 399 14.78 -41.93 -1.84
C GLY A 399 13.53 -42.36 -1.05
N GLU A 400 12.50 -42.79 -1.76
CA GLU A 400 11.35 -43.48 -1.16
C GLU A 400 11.83 -44.78 -0.49
N GLU A 401 11.73 -44.89 0.84
CA GLU A 401 11.60 -46.20 1.50
C GLU A 401 10.15 -46.34 1.98
N GLY A 402 9.29 -46.73 1.03
CA GLY A 402 7.99 -47.34 1.32
C GLY A 402 8.12 -48.85 1.12
N ASP A 403 7.85 -49.59 2.20
CA ASP A 403 7.71 -51.05 2.32
C ASP A 403 7.72 -51.89 1.02
N SER A 404 8.68 -52.82 0.95
CA SER A 404 8.63 -53.93 -0.01
C SER A 404 7.69 -55.02 0.49
N PRO A 405 6.58 -55.38 -0.21
CA PRO A 405 6.15 -56.76 -0.24
C PRO A 405 7.00 -57.50 -1.28
N GLU A 406 7.59 -58.61 -0.86
CA GLU A 406 8.42 -59.47 -1.69
C GLU A 406 7.73 -59.86 -3.01
N GLY A 407 8.35 -59.50 -4.12
CA GLY A 407 8.19 -60.19 -5.41
C GLY A 407 7.39 -59.44 -6.48
N ALA A 408 8.09 -58.65 -7.30
CA ALA A 408 7.74 -58.50 -8.72
C ALA A 408 8.93 -57.95 -9.53
N ASP A 409 8.96 -58.40 -10.78
CA ASP A 409 10.06 -58.40 -11.73
C ASP A 409 10.50 -56.99 -12.20
N ARG A 410 11.80 -56.83 -12.45
CA ARG A 410 12.35 -55.65 -13.11
C ARG A 410 11.96 -55.69 -14.60
N ARG A 411 11.15 -54.73 -15.06
CA ARG A 411 11.28 -54.15 -16.41
C ARG A 411 10.42 -52.89 -16.63
N ASP A 412 11.07 -51.92 -17.25
CA ASP A 412 10.54 -50.78 -18.03
C ASP A 412 9.91 -49.58 -17.28
N GLY A 413 10.82 -48.74 -16.76
CA GLY A 413 10.89 -47.29 -16.98
C GLY A 413 9.58 -46.51 -17.14
N VAL A 414 9.03 -46.04 -16.01
CA VAL A 414 8.30 -44.77 -15.94
C VAL A 414 8.89 -44.01 -14.77
N ALA A 415 9.66 -42.96 -15.07
CA ALA A 415 10.15 -42.03 -14.06
C ALA A 415 8.95 -41.35 -13.42
N SER A 416 8.63 -41.70 -12.17
CA SER A 416 7.77 -40.91 -11.31
C SER A 416 8.38 -39.51 -11.20
N SER A 417 7.79 -38.53 -11.87
CA SER A 417 8.25 -37.15 -11.86
C SER A 417 7.84 -36.50 -10.54
N SER A 418 8.61 -36.73 -9.47
CA SER A 418 8.49 -35.94 -8.25
C SER A 418 8.99 -34.52 -8.55
N GLN A 419 8.07 -33.58 -8.78
CA GLN A 419 8.45 -32.18 -8.95
C GLN A 419 9.14 -31.69 -7.67
N PRO A 420 10.31 -31.04 -7.77
CA PRO A 420 10.96 -30.45 -6.61
C PRO A 420 10.07 -29.37 -6.00
N CYS A 421 10.16 -29.19 -4.69
CA CYS A 421 9.45 -28.10 -4.04
C CYS A 421 9.96 -26.75 -4.52
N ILE A 422 9.04 -25.80 -4.62
CA ILE A 422 9.34 -24.41 -5.00
C ILE A 422 10.19 -23.74 -3.92
N ASP A 423 11.26 -23.04 -4.33
CA ASP A 423 12.02 -22.16 -3.46
C ASP A 423 11.57 -20.72 -3.71
N ILE A 424 10.56 -20.27 -2.97
CA ILE A 424 9.98 -18.93 -3.13
C ILE A 424 11.05 -17.83 -3.06
N TRP A 425 12.10 -18.02 -2.26
CA TRP A 425 13.19 -17.05 -2.20
C TRP A 425 13.94 -16.99 -3.53
N SER A 426 14.50 -18.11 -3.97
CA SER A 426 15.36 -18.17 -5.15
C SER A 426 14.58 -18.00 -6.47
N ASP A 427 13.36 -18.51 -6.53
CA ASP A 427 12.54 -18.54 -7.75
C ASP A 427 11.73 -17.24 -7.95
N HIS A 428 11.43 -16.49 -6.87
CA HIS A 428 10.55 -15.32 -6.95
C HIS A 428 11.08 -14.05 -6.28
N LEU A 429 11.54 -14.11 -5.04
CA LEU A 429 11.93 -12.90 -4.30
C LEU A 429 13.29 -12.36 -4.74
N GLN A 430 14.30 -13.23 -4.85
CA GLN A 430 15.65 -12.82 -5.20
C GLN A 430 15.74 -12.16 -6.58
N PRO A 431 15.15 -12.72 -7.66
CA PRO A 431 15.20 -12.08 -8.98
C PRO A 431 14.58 -10.67 -8.98
N GLN A 432 13.46 -10.47 -8.27
CA GLN A 432 12.82 -9.17 -8.14
C GLN A 432 13.69 -8.17 -7.36
N ILE A 433 14.31 -8.62 -6.26
CA ILE A 433 15.26 -7.80 -5.49
C ILE A 433 16.41 -7.32 -6.38
N GLU A 434 16.98 -8.22 -7.19
CA GLU A 434 18.08 -7.91 -8.11
C GLU A 434 17.66 -6.90 -9.17
N GLU A 435 16.48 -7.08 -9.77
CA GLU A 435 15.89 -6.15 -10.75
C GLU A 435 15.69 -4.75 -10.15
N ILE A 436 15.06 -4.66 -8.97
CA ILE A 436 14.80 -3.39 -8.28
C ILE A 436 16.12 -2.68 -7.91
N ILE A 437 17.13 -3.42 -7.44
CA ILE A 437 18.46 -2.84 -7.13
C ILE A 437 19.04 -2.21 -8.39
N VAL A 438 19.07 -2.95 -9.50
CA VAL A 438 19.63 -2.47 -10.76
C VAL A 438 18.85 -1.27 -11.29
N SER A 439 17.52 -1.33 -11.31
CA SER A 439 16.66 -0.21 -11.73
C SER A 439 16.87 1.05 -10.89
N SER A 440 16.97 0.91 -9.56
CA SER A 440 17.23 2.03 -8.65
C SER A 440 18.65 2.62 -8.76
N LEU A 441 19.63 1.84 -9.21
CA LEU A 441 20.97 2.36 -9.49
C LEU A 441 20.99 3.08 -10.83
N TRP A 442 20.33 2.54 -11.84
CA TRP A 442 20.23 3.20 -13.15
C TRP A 442 19.51 4.54 -13.08
N CYS A 443 18.50 4.71 -12.23
CA CYS A 443 17.79 5.98 -12.14
C CYS A 443 18.67 7.16 -11.69
N VAL A 444 19.77 6.90 -10.97
CA VAL A 444 20.71 7.93 -10.49
C VAL A 444 21.99 8.02 -11.35
N PHE A 445 22.11 7.22 -12.40
CA PHE A 445 23.34 7.04 -13.17
C PHE A 445 23.95 8.37 -13.64
N ASP A 446 23.13 9.27 -14.18
CA ASP A 446 23.56 10.58 -14.69
C ASP A 446 23.89 11.60 -13.59
N ASN A 447 23.42 11.36 -12.35
CA ASN A 447 23.55 12.30 -11.24
C ASN A 447 24.68 11.93 -10.25
N ILE A 448 25.19 10.69 -10.30
CA ILE A 448 26.30 10.26 -9.45
C ILE A 448 27.65 10.70 -10.05
N GLU A 449 28.50 11.29 -9.21
CA GLU A 449 29.87 11.65 -9.59
C GLU A 449 30.82 10.48 -9.35
N GLN A 450 31.20 9.79 -10.44
CA GLN A 450 32.21 8.74 -10.38
C GLN A 450 33.60 9.31 -10.07
N ARG A 451 34.34 8.66 -9.17
CA ARG A 451 35.74 8.95 -8.87
C ARG A 451 36.55 7.66 -8.89
N LYS A 452 37.62 7.60 -9.69
CA LYS A 452 38.49 6.41 -9.77
C LYS A 452 38.98 5.98 -8.38
N GLY A 453 38.92 4.68 -8.11
CA GLY A 453 39.29 4.11 -6.81
C GLY A 453 38.28 4.40 -5.69
N SER A 454 37.00 4.59 -6.05
CA SER A 454 35.89 4.69 -5.10
C SER A 454 34.98 3.48 -5.23
N CYS A 455 34.40 3.03 -4.12
CA CYS A 455 33.33 2.04 -4.07
C CYS A 455 32.32 2.46 -3.01
N GLU A 456 31.11 1.92 -3.04
CA GLU A 456 30.08 2.26 -2.05
C GLU A 456 29.28 1.02 -1.64
N LEU A 457 29.20 0.79 -0.32
CA LEU A 457 28.41 -0.28 0.28
C LEU A 457 27.06 0.27 0.75
N LEU A 458 25.99 -0.16 0.08
CA LEU A 458 24.61 0.23 0.29
C LEU A 458 23.85 -0.89 1.01
N GLY A 459 23.01 -0.52 1.97
CA GLY A 459 22.06 -1.43 2.61
C GLY A 459 20.65 -1.16 2.12
N TYR A 460 20.14 -2.03 1.26
CA TYR A 460 18.77 -1.97 0.73
C TYR A 460 17.80 -2.60 1.73
N ASP A 461 16.67 -1.91 1.95
CA ASP A 461 15.57 -2.34 2.82
C ASP A 461 14.34 -2.63 1.97
N PHE A 462 13.90 -3.89 1.97
CA PHE A 462 12.71 -4.36 1.24
C PHE A 462 11.61 -4.78 2.20
N MET A 463 10.40 -4.31 1.96
CA MET A 463 9.18 -4.81 2.57
C MET A 463 8.47 -5.74 1.56
N ILE A 464 7.73 -6.73 2.04
CA ILE A 464 6.87 -7.56 1.20
C ILE A 464 5.43 -7.23 1.61
N SER A 465 4.54 -7.01 0.64
CA SER A 465 3.11 -6.87 0.94
C SER A 465 2.38 -8.20 0.81
N ASP A 466 1.26 -8.32 1.50
CA ASP A 466 0.36 -9.46 1.35
C ASP A 466 -0.49 -9.31 0.07
N ASP A 467 -0.76 -10.43 -0.60
CA ASP A 467 -1.61 -10.47 -1.79
C ASP A 467 -2.97 -11.10 -1.44
N PRO A 468 -4.06 -10.32 -1.43
CA PRO A 468 -5.40 -10.83 -1.12
C PRO A 468 -5.94 -11.80 -2.18
N MET A 469 -5.35 -11.85 -3.38
CA MET A 469 -5.76 -12.70 -4.50
C MET A 469 -4.83 -13.89 -4.69
N ARG A 470 -4.24 -14.43 -3.60
CA ARG A 470 -3.53 -15.72 -3.59
C ARG A 470 -4.44 -16.86 -4.10
N ASP A 471 -4.56 -16.95 -5.41
CA ASP A 471 -4.79 -18.19 -6.13
C ASP A 471 -3.42 -18.89 -6.22
N GLU A 472 -3.36 -20.16 -5.84
CA GLU A 472 -2.12 -20.94 -5.67
C GLU A 472 -1.26 -21.02 -6.96
N SER A 473 -1.79 -20.55 -8.10
CA SER A 473 -1.21 -20.72 -9.42
C SER A 473 -0.45 -19.51 -9.99
N SER A 474 -0.62 -18.28 -9.48
CA SER A 474 0.07 -17.09 -10.05
C SER A 474 -0.13 -15.81 -9.22
N SER A 475 0.65 -15.61 -8.16
CA SER A 475 0.90 -14.25 -7.66
C SER A 475 2.32 -14.10 -7.17
N ARG A 476 3.05 -13.16 -7.79
CA ARG A 476 4.42 -12.80 -7.41
C ARG A 476 4.32 -11.96 -6.13
N PRO A 477 5.05 -12.30 -5.05
CA PRO A 477 5.10 -11.45 -3.87
C PRO A 477 5.55 -10.04 -4.26
N TYR A 478 4.75 -9.03 -3.95
CA TYR A 478 5.03 -7.64 -4.29
C TYR A 478 6.07 -7.06 -3.33
N LEU A 479 7.24 -6.76 -3.88
CA LEU A 479 8.40 -6.25 -3.16
C LEU A 479 8.46 -4.74 -3.23
N VAL A 480 8.62 -4.14 -2.07
CA VAL A 480 8.58 -2.70 -1.89
C VAL A 480 9.93 -2.20 -1.41
N LEU A 481 10.59 -1.42 -2.24
CA LEU A 481 11.81 -0.71 -1.90
C LEU A 481 11.50 0.40 -0.90
N HIS A 482 12.03 0.27 0.31
CA HIS A 482 11.94 1.33 1.30
C HIS A 482 13.04 2.36 1.09
N LEU A 483 14.32 2.07 1.30
CA LEU A 483 15.40 3.03 0.98
C LEU A 483 16.76 2.33 0.94
N PRO A 484 17.64 2.62 -0.03
CA PRO A 484 19.06 2.33 0.07
C PRO A 484 19.69 3.23 1.15
N SER A 485 20.15 2.64 2.24
CA SER A 485 20.80 3.37 3.33
C SER A 485 22.33 3.22 3.27
N LYS A 486 23.05 4.30 3.56
CA LYS A 486 24.50 4.23 3.70
C LYS A 486 24.88 3.48 4.98
N THR A 487 25.86 2.60 4.89
CA THR A 487 26.59 2.14 6.07
C THR A 487 27.64 3.18 6.44
N ASN A 488 27.46 3.82 7.58
CA ASN A 488 28.62 4.42 8.24
C ASN A 488 29.40 3.24 8.83
N GLY A 489 30.48 2.87 8.16
CA GLY A 489 31.29 1.70 8.48
C GLY A 489 31.58 1.59 9.97
N THR A 490 30.87 0.68 10.62
CA THR A 490 31.07 0.03 11.92
C THR A 490 29.69 -0.46 12.35
N GLN A 491 29.33 -1.68 11.94
CA GLN A 491 28.48 -2.58 12.72
C GLN A 491 29.09 -3.96 12.63
#